data_AF-A0A6C0J8H9-F1
#
_entry.id   AF-A0A6C0J8H9-F1
#
_cell.length_a   1.000
_cell.length_b   1.000
_cell.length_c   1.000
_cell.angle_alpha   90.00
_cell.angle_beta   90.00
_cell.angle_gamma   90.00
#
_symmetry.space_group_name_H-M   'P 1'
#
loop_
_entity.id
_entity.type
_entity.pdbx_description
1 polymer ?
#
loop_
_entity_poly.entity_id
_entity_poly.type
_entity_poly.pdbx_seq_one_letter_code
_entity_poly.pdbx_strand_id
1 'polypeptide(L)'
;MNSIKPTIINENTIRVQQPPHIKTKLKAHQLAMIREMMNLEKPGMKQVEVENSRSSKFTYDTKFGCICDKVGSGKSLTILGLISTNNFLSPGKNITYNKSKVVSICEERTDVIPINILVVPHGIMNQWITYLDNDTTLNYRLVKNKKTLETCQEDINKYMENPEENYESIDCHLYLVSSTFYSKFVSCSLYNKNISRLFVDEVDVINIKSVQPIDAEFTWFISASKSILEKPLGEIRYEPYIYTGWDGNTYNINRRVILNKIPHTGYFRDILMDLSESPIINKIYLKSDDEFVESSFSLPELTNIIVKCKNTQNHTILNGIIDQDTMSMINAGDIKGAMDSMGCKIQNEDTLIGFVTKKLEIQLRDKKTEFTYKSQISYSSAQVKQQSLDNIQKQIDEINQKIDCIKKRILENNHCAICTDDITNKVIVSCCNNPFCFECISISLTHKLVCPMCRASIGTNNIIALDNDIKDEEDEILEENEKQDYDREKIENFKLYFDKLIEQPNKKLLIFSKYEASFGDIKKYIESKNIKFSELKGATGRITNIVNKYKSFDEDRIDVLLLNAQYFGSGLNLENTSDIFLYHNMGVPLTTQVIGRAQRPGRTEPLTVTRFYYTNEL
;
A
#
# COMPACT_ATOMS: atom_id res chain seq x y z
N MET A 1 41.52 8.84 -3.14
CA MET A 1 41.02 9.23 -4.47
C MET A 1 39.48 9.28 -4.45
N ASN A 2 38.87 9.89 -3.42
CA ASN A 2 37.41 9.92 -3.23
C ASN A 2 36.76 11.17 -3.87
N SER A 3 37.37 11.74 -4.92
CA SER A 3 37.04 13.07 -5.43
C SER A 3 36.35 13.06 -6.81
N ILE A 4 35.90 11.90 -7.30
CA ILE A 4 35.07 11.80 -8.51
C ILE A 4 33.60 11.70 -8.12
N LYS A 5 32.84 12.75 -8.45
CA LYS A 5 31.39 12.80 -8.21
C LYS A 5 30.66 11.76 -9.05
N PRO A 6 29.65 11.06 -8.49
CA PRO A 6 28.85 10.12 -9.24
C PRO A 6 28.11 10.77 -10.40
N THR A 7 27.85 9.99 -11.45
CA THR A 7 26.90 10.40 -12.48
C THR A 7 25.50 10.22 -11.91
N ILE A 8 24.90 11.32 -11.45
CA ILE A 8 23.51 11.33 -10.98
C ILE A 8 22.64 11.78 -12.15
N ILE A 9 21.72 10.90 -12.56
CA ILE A 9 20.73 11.22 -13.59
C ILE A 9 19.56 11.93 -12.91
N ASN A 10 19.26 13.15 -13.35
CA ASN A 10 18.26 14.02 -12.73
C ASN A 10 17.44 14.76 -13.80
N GLU A 11 16.59 15.69 -13.35
CA GLU A 11 15.67 16.44 -14.21
C GLU A 11 16.35 17.22 -15.34
N ASN A 12 17.59 17.67 -15.10
CA ASN A 12 18.41 18.44 -16.05
C ASN A 12 19.18 17.55 -17.03
N THR A 13 19.21 16.23 -16.82
CA THR A 13 19.85 15.30 -17.73
C THR A 13 19.11 15.30 -19.07
N ILE A 14 19.87 15.44 -20.16
CA ILE A 14 19.34 15.43 -21.53
C ILE A 14 18.64 14.08 -21.78
N ARG A 15 17.48 14.14 -22.44
CA ARG A 15 16.65 12.96 -22.71
C ARG A 15 16.75 12.58 -24.17
N VAL A 16 16.76 11.29 -24.47
CA VAL A 16 16.53 10.82 -25.85
C VAL A 16 15.07 11.01 -26.24
N GLN A 17 14.78 10.95 -27.54
CA GLN A 17 13.41 10.82 -28.02
C GLN A 17 12.87 9.43 -27.67
N GLN A 18 11.54 9.27 -27.69
CA GLN A 18 10.90 7.97 -27.48
C GLN A 18 11.48 6.93 -28.46
N PRO A 19 12.01 5.79 -27.98
CA PRO A 19 12.58 4.78 -28.85
C PRO A 19 11.51 4.16 -29.78
N PRO A 20 11.82 3.93 -31.07
CA PRO A 20 10.84 3.61 -32.11
C PRO A 20 10.12 2.27 -31.94
N HIS A 21 10.79 1.26 -31.36
CA HIS A 21 10.23 -0.08 -31.17
C HIS A 21 9.56 -0.28 -29.80
N ILE A 22 9.45 0.77 -28.98
CA ILE A 22 8.80 0.70 -27.68
C ILE A 22 7.40 1.33 -27.78
N LYS A 23 6.37 0.49 -27.67
CA LYS A 23 4.95 0.88 -27.70
C LYS A 23 4.58 1.69 -26.46
N THR A 24 5.09 1.28 -25.30
CA THR A 24 4.81 1.94 -24.02
C THR A 24 5.60 3.23 -23.89
N LYS A 25 4.91 4.34 -23.66
CA LYS A 25 5.56 5.65 -23.50
C LYS A 25 6.51 5.65 -22.30
N LEU A 26 7.80 5.83 -22.56
CA LEU A 26 8.82 5.84 -21.52
C LEU A 26 8.74 7.13 -20.69
N LYS A 27 9.06 7.00 -19.40
CA LYS A 27 9.09 8.09 -18.44
C LYS A 27 10.36 8.94 -18.60
N ALA A 28 10.33 10.15 -18.03
CA ALA A 28 11.41 11.11 -18.17
C ALA A 28 12.77 10.57 -17.69
N HIS A 29 12.81 9.87 -16.55
CA HIS A 29 14.03 9.27 -16.03
C HIS A 29 14.54 8.11 -16.88
N GLN A 30 13.65 7.32 -17.49
CA GLN A 30 14.04 6.24 -18.40
C GLN A 30 14.71 6.81 -19.66
N LEU A 31 14.15 7.87 -20.24
CA LEU A 31 14.73 8.55 -21.42
C LEU A 31 16.06 9.24 -21.09
N ALA A 32 16.21 9.78 -19.87
CA ALA A 32 17.48 10.33 -19.40
C ALA A 32 18.53 9.23 -19.16
N MET A 33 18.12 8.10 -18.58
CA MET A 33 18.99 6.94 -18.36
C MET A 33 19.50 6.38 -19.69
N ILE A 34 18.64 6.19 -20.70
CA ILE A 34 19.06 5.73 -22.04
C ILE A 34 20.12 6.66 -22.63
N ARG A 35 19.98 7.98 -22.45
CA ARG A 35 20.98 8.96 -22.93
C ARG A 35 22.36 8.71 -22.32
N GLU A 36 22.41 8.53 -21.00
CA GLU A 36 23.67 8.28 -20.30
C GLU A 36 24.24 6.89 -20.61
N MET A 37 23.39 5.88 -20.81
CA MET A 37 23.84 4.58 -21.30
C MET A 37 24.52 4.70 -22.67
N MET A 38 23.91 5.43 -23.62
CA MET A 38 24.52 5.69 -24.93
C MET A 38 25.85 6.45 -24.83
N ASN A 39 25.96 7.41 -23.90
CA ASN A 39 27.23 8.11 -23.66
C ASN A 39 28.32 7.17 -23.14
N LEU A 40 27.95 6.22 -22.28
CA LEU A 40 28.89 5.25 -21.73
C LEU A 40 29.33 4.21 -22.78
N GLU A 41 28.39 3.76 -23.62
CA GLU A 41 28.64 2.83 -24.74
C GLU A 41 29.50 3.43 -25.85
N LYS A 42 29.51 4.76 -26.01
CA LYS A 42 30.26 5.41 -27.08
C LYS A 42 31.76 5.10 -26.93
N PRO A 43 32.42 4.50 -27.95
CA PRO A 43 33.82 4.15 -27.86
C PRO A 43 34.71 5.40 -27.78
N GLY A 44 35.79 5.31 -27.01
CA GLY A 44 36.81 6.36 -26.89
C GLY A 44 36.92 6.97 -25.49
N MET A 45 38.00 7.74 -25.32
CA MET A 45 38.39 8.35 -24.05
C MET A 45 37.40 9.42 -23.59
N LYS A 46 36.80 9.18 -22.43
CA LYS A 46 35.88 10.08 -21.72
C LYS A 46 36.67 10.85 -20.66
N GLN A 47 36.40 12.15 -20.50
CA GLN A 47 37.09 12.99 -19.52
C GLN A 47 36.31 13.08 -18.20
N VAL A 48 37.04 13.07 -17.08
CA VAL A 48 36.51 13.26 -15.74
C VAL A 48 37.39 14.25 -14.99
N GLU A 49 36.77 15.26 -14.42
CA GLU A 49 37.45 16.21 -13.54
C GLU A 49 37.47 15.67 -12.11
N VAL A 50 38.64 15.78 -11.48
CA VAL A 50 38.83 15.37 -10.09
C VAL A 50 39.00 16.62 -9.25
N GLU A 51 38.09 16.80 -8.30
CA GLU A 51 38.14 17.90 -7.32
C GLU A 51 39.26 17.63 -6.31
N ASN A 52 40.50 17.97 -6.70
CA ASN A 52 41.65 18.04 -5.81
C ASN A 52 42.23 19.46 -5.84
N SER A 53 43.06 19.80 -4.85
CA SER A 53 43.76 21.10 -4.74
C SER A 53 44.65 21.47 -5.94
N ARG A 54 44.93 20.50 -6.84
CA ARG A 54 45.43 20.71 -8.20
C ARG A 54 44.41 20.06 -9.14
N SER A 55 43.61 20.85 -9.86
CA SER A 55 42.62 20.36 -10.83
C SER A 55 43.29 19.42 -11.84
N SER A 56 43.05 18.12 -11.70
CA SER A 56 43.60 17.08 -12.57
C SER A 56 42.47 16.48 -13.38
N LYS A 57 42.70 16.32 -14.69
CA LYS A 57 41.77 15.69 -15.61
C LYS A 57 42.19 14.23 -15.82
N PHE A 58 41.28 13.30 -15.56
CA PHE A 58 41.45 11.89 -15.85
C PHE A 58 40.71 11.56 -17.14
N THR A 59 41.29 10.71 -17.97
CA THR A 59 40.61 10.12 -19.12
C THR A 59 40.42 8.64 -18.87
N TYR A 60 39.24 8.12 -19.17
CA TYR A 60 38.94 6.69 -19.07
C TYR A 60 38.16 6.22 -20.28
N ASP A 61 38.32 4.93 -20.59
CA ASP A 61 37.44 4.22 -21.50
C ASP A 61 36.92 2.97 -20.78
N THR A 62 35.72 2.53 -21.12
CA THR A 62 35.07 1.38 -20.48
C THR A 62 34.21 0.63 -21.48
N LYS A 63 34.21 -0.70 -21.37
CA LYS A 63 33.27 -1.61 -22.05
C LYS A 63 32.22 -2.18 -21.09
N PHE A 64 32.06 -1.53 -19.94
CA PHE A 64 31.26 -2.03 -18.84
C PHE A 64 30.48 -0.90 -18.17
N GLY A 65 29.26 -1.20 -17.73
CA GLY A 65 28.36 -0.30 -17.01
C GLY A 65 27.39 -1.06 -16.09
N CYS A 66 26.93 -0.38 -15.04
CA CYS A 66 25.88 -0.90 -14.14
C CYS A 66 24.66 0.02 -14.14
N ILE A 67 23.45 -0.54 -14.21
CA ILE A 67 22.19 0.17 -13.97
C ILE A 67 21.71 -0.17 -12.56
N CYS A 68 21.61 0.85 -11.71
CA CYS A 68 21.37 0.70 -10.28
C CYS A 68 20.10 1.38 -9.77
N ASP A 69 19.11 1.61 -10.64
CA ASP A 69 17.86 2.26 -10.25
C ASP A 69 17.02 1.40 -9.31
N LYS A 70 16.24 2.07 -8.45
CA LYS A 70 15.35 1.43 -7.46
C LYS A 70 14.38 0.45 -8.11
N VAL A 71 13.88 -0.51 -7.33
CA VAL A 71 12.83 -1.44 -7.78
C VAL A 71 11.60 -0.63 -8.23
N GLY A 72 10.96 -1.04 -9.34
CA GLY A 72 9.79 -0.36 -9.88
C GLY A 72 10.08 0.85 -10.78
N SER A 73 11.35 1.27 -10.92
CA SER A 73 11.78 2.35 -11.84
C SER A 73 11.61 2.01 -13.34
N GLY A 74 11.31 0.76 -13.70
CA GLY A 74 11.13 0.35 -15.09
C GLY A 74 12.43 0.05 -15.85
N LYS A 75 13.47 -0.43 -15.17
CA LYS A 75 14.77 -0.82 -15.76
C LYS A 75 14.64 -1.72 -17.00
N SER A 76 13.71 -2.68 -16.99
CA SER A 76 13.48 -3.58 -18.13
C SER A 76 13.12 -2.82 -19.41
N LEU A 77 12.17 -1.88 -19.33
CA LEU A 77 11.79 -1.04 -20.47
C LEU A 77 12.91 -0.08 -20.88
N THR A 78 13.74 0.38 -19.93
CA THR A 78 14.93 1.19 -20.23
C THR A 78 15.94 0.42 -21.09
N ILE A 79 16.21 -0.85 -20.76
CA ILE A 79 17.12 -1.72 -21.52
C ILE A 79 16.59 -1.96 -22.94
N LEU A 80 15.31 -2.31 -23.07
CA LEU A 80 14.68 -2.49 -24.37
C LEU A 80 14.67 -1.19 -25.17
N GLY A 81 14.46 -0.05 -24.51
CA GLY A 81 14.54 1.27 -25.11
C GLY A 81 15.93 1.62 -25.64
N LEU A 82 17.00 1.21 -24.94
CA LEU A 82 18.37 1.35 -25.43
C LEU A 82 18.61 0.52 -26.70
N ILE A 83 18.23 -0.76 -26.69
CA ILE A 83 18.34 -1.64 -27.86
C ILE A 83 17.54 -1.06 -29.04
N SER A 84 16.33 -0.56 -28.77
CA SER A 84 15.50 0.08 -29.78
C SER A 84 16.11 1.37 -30.34
N THR A 85 16.89 2.11 -29.57
CA THR A 85 17.49 3.39 -30.00
C THR A 85 18.76 3.15 -30.81
N ASN A 86 19.56 2.16 -30.40
CA ASN A 86 20.77 1.76 -31.10
C ASN A 86 20.91 0.24 -31.06
N ASN A 87 20.49 -0.42 -32.14
CA ASN A 87 20.37 -1.88 -32.17
C ASN A 87 21.73 -2.57 -31.98
N PHE A 88 22.79 -2.14 -32.67
CA PHE A 88 24.11 -2.76 -32.55
C PHE A 88 25.21 -1.73 -32.37
N LEU A 89 26.25 -2.10 -31.61
CA LEU A 89 27.42 -1.26 -31.43
C LEU A 89 28.40 -1.43 -32.59
N SER A 90 28.98 -0.30 -33.01
CA SER A 90 30.13 -0.32 -33.91
C SER A 90 31.37 -0.81 -33.15
N PRO A 91 32.27 -1.58 -33.78
CA PRO A 91 33.48 -2.07 -33.12
C PRO A 91 34.33 -0.92 -32.59
N GLY A 92 34.77 -1.03 -31.33
CA GLY A 92 35.64 -0.05 -30.68
C GLY A 92 37.13 -0.40 -30.81
N LYS A 93 37.98 0.61 -30.60
CA LYS A 93 39.43 0.42 -30.45
C LYS A 93 39.74 -0.09 -29.04
N ASN A 94 40.40 -1.24 -28.94
CA ASN A 94 40.86 -1.81 -27.68
C ASN A 94 42.29 -1.39 -27.39
N ILE A 95 42.59 -1.00 -26.16
CA ILE A 95 43.98 -0.91 -25.70
C ILE A 95 44.41 -2.31 -25.27
N THR A 96 45.12 -3.02 -26.14
CA THR A 96 45.51 -4.41 -25.91
C THR A 96 46.82 -4.52 -25.13
N TYR A 97 47.68 -3.49 -25.19
CA TYR A 97 48.99 -3.51 -24.54
C TYR A 97 49.38 -2.13 -24.03
N ASN A 98 49.72 -2.02 -22.75
CA ASN A 98 50.30 -0.81 -22.17
C ASN A 98 51.55 -1.17 -21.37
N LYS A 99 52.74 -0.78 -21.86
CA LYS A 99 54.00 -1.02 -21.16
C LYS A 99 54.52 0.28 -20.54
N SER A 100 54.45 0.35 -19.22
CA SER A 100 55.09 1.37 -18.38
C SER A 100 54.85 2.82 -18.84
N LYS A 101 53.68 3.11 -19.44
CA LYS A 101 53.31 4.43 -19.98
C LYS A 101 54.16 4.92 -21.17
N VAL A 102 55.05 4.09 -21.70
CA VAL A 102 55.92 4.44 -22.82
C VAL A 102 55.28 4.06 -24.16
N VAL A 103 54.59 2.91 -24.20
CA VAL A 103 53.93 2.41 -25.40
C VAL A 103 52.54 1.92 -25.04
N SER A 104 51.54 2.41 -25.77
CA SER A 104 50.17 1.88 -25.79
C SER A 104 49.85 1.39 -27.19
N ILE A 105 49.55 0.11 -27.34
CA ILE A 105 49.14 -0.50 -28.62
C ILE A 105 47.63 -0.63 -28.57
N CYS A 106 46.96 -0.07 -29.59
CA CYS A 106 45.53 -0.18 -29.77
C CYS A 106 45.23 -1.11 -30.94
N GLU A 107 44.37 -2.09 -30.73
CA GLU A 107 43.85 -2.99 -31.75
C GLU A 107 42.39 -2.62 -32.05
N GLU A 108 42.06 -2.48 -33.33
CA GLU A 108 40.68 -2.28 -33.77
C GLU A 108 40.15 -3.64 -34.22
N ARG A 109 39.18 -4.19 -33.48
CA ARG A 109 38.55 -5.45 -33.86
C ARG A 109 37.55 -5.19 -34.97
N THR A 110 37.61 -5.94 -36.06
CA THR A 110 36.64 -5.83 -37.16
C THR A 110 35.48 -6.82 -37.03
N ASP A 111 35.68 -7.89 -36.26
CA ASP A 111 34.81 -9.06 -36.29
C ASP A 111 33.86 -9.07 -35.09
N VAL A 112 32.93 -8.10 -35.07
CA VAL A 112 31.84 -8.04 -34.07
C VAL A 112 30.58 -8.63 -34.68
N ILE A 113 30.03 -9.64 -34.02
CA ILE A 113 28.75 -10.23 -34.41
C ILE A 113 27.64 -9.30 -33.90
N PRO A 114 26.68 -8.89 -34.76
CA PRO A 114 25.56 -8.02 -34.40
C PRO A 114 24.52 -8.81 -33.59
N ILE A 115 24.89 -9.21 -32.38
CA ILE A 115 24.04 -9.95 -31.45
C ILE A 115 24.04 -9.20 -30.11
N ASN A 116 22.85 -8.93 -29.60
CA ASN A 116 22.66 -8.53 -28.20
C ASN A 116 22.13 -9.74 -27.42
N ILE A 117 22.73 -10.04 -26.28
CA ILE A 117 22.29 -11.11 -25.38
C ILE A 117 21.75 -10.47 -24.11
N LEU A 118 20.53 -10.85 -23.71
CA LEU A 118 19.98 -10.53 -22.40
C LEU A 118 19.82 -11.82 -21.58
N VAL A 119 20.62 -11.92 -20.53
CA VAL A 119 20.60 -13.03 -19.57
C VAL A 119 19.67 -12.68 -18.43
N VAL A 120 18.67 -13.52 -18.20
CA VAL A 120 17.67 -13.32 -17.14
C VAL A 120 17.58 -14.53 -16.22
N PRO A 121 17.26 -14.35 -14.92
CA PRO A 121 16.92 -15.48 -14.06
C PRO A 121 15.77 -16.29 -14.67
N HIS A 122 15.88 -17.62 -14.64
CA HIS A 122 14.85 -18.52 -15.18
C HIS A 122 13.43 -18.21 -14.67
N GLY A 123 13.29 -17.76 -13.41
CA GLY A 123 12.00 -17.43 -12.80
C GLY A 123 11.27 -16.24 -13.42
N ILE A 124 11.99 -15.26 -13.99
CA ILE A 124 11.41 -14.04 -14.58
C ILE A 124 11.43 -14.05 -16.12
N MET A 125 11.79 -15.18 -16.71
CA MET A 125 11.84 -15.41 -18.15
C MET A 125 10.51 -15.06 -18.85
N ASN A 126 9.38 -15.53 -18.31
CA ASN A 126 8.06 -15.27 -18.88
C ASN A 126 7.62 -13.79 -18.74
N GLN A 127 8.09 -13.11 -17.71
CA GLN A 127 7.84 -11.68 -17.52
C GLN A 127 8.53 -10.87 -18.61
N TRP A 128 9.77 -11.20 -18.94
CA TRP A 128 10.50 -10.58 -20.05
C TRP A 128 9.87 -10.84 -21.42
N ILE A 129 9.36 -12.06 -21.66
CA ILE A 129 8.57 -12.38 -22.87
C ILE A 129 7.34 -11.47 -22.95
N THR A 130 6.62 -11.31 -21.84
CA THR A 130 5.43 -10.44 -21.78
C THR A 130 5.77 -8.99 -22.13
N TYR A 131 6.90 -8.46 -21.64
CA TYR A 131 7.36 -7.11 -21.98
C TYR A 131 7.70 -6.98 -23.47
N LEU A 132 8.38 -7.96 -24.05
CA LEU A 132 8.72 -7.93 -25.47
C LEU A 132 7.46 -7.97 -26.36
N ASP A 133 6.52 -8.87 -26.06
CA ASP A 133 5.31 -9.06 -26.86
C ASP A 133 4.34 -7.87 -26.74
N ASN A 134 4.08 -7.41 -25.51
CA ASN A 134 3.04 -6.40 -25.24
C ASN A 134 3.55 -4.97 -25.38
N ASP A 135 4.76 -4.68 -24.86
CA ASP A 135 5.27 -3.32 -24.72
C ASP A 135 6.21 -2.92 -25.87
N THR A 136 6.61 -3.85 -26.74
CA THR A 136 7.56 -3.58 -27.84
C THR A 136 7.15 -4.18 -29.19
N THR A 137 7.87 -3.79 -30.23
CA THR A 137 7.86 -4.44 -31.56
C THR A 137 9.23 -5.08 -31.87
N LEU A 138 10.04 -5.36 -30.85
CA LEU A 138 11.39 -5.91 -31.04
C LEU A 138 11.32 -7.40 -31.36
N ASN A 139 11.91 -7.80 -32.48
CA ASN A 139 12.12 -9.22 -32.80
C ASN A 139 13.17 -9.81 -31.86
N TYR A 140 12.86 -10.95 -31.23
CA TYR A 140 13.78 -11.62 -30.32
C TYR A 140 13.79 -13.14 -30.54
N ARG A 141 14.89 -13.77 -30.13
CA ARG A 141 15.04 -15.23 -30.08
C ARG A 141 15.20 -15.70 -28.65
N LEU A 142 14.62 -16.84 -28.36
CA LEU A 142 14.55 -17.38 -27.01
C LEU A 142 15.51 -18.54 -26.84
N VAL A 143 16.28 -18.57 -25.75
CA VAL A 143 17.13 -19.71 -25.37
C VAL A 143 16.78 -20.15 -23.96
N LYS A 144 15.76 -21.01 -23.83
CA LYS A 144 15.24 -21.48 -22.53
C LYS A 144 15.32 -23.00 -22.34
N ASN A 145 15.48 -23.76 -23.41
CA ASN A 145 15.58 -25.21 -23.38
C ASN A 145 16.51 -25.71 -24.49
N LYS A 146 16.78 -27.02 -24.48
CA LYS A 146 17.70 -27.67 -25.43
C LYS A 146 17.27 -27.45 -26.90
N LYS A 147 15.99 -27.59 -27.21
CA LYS A 147 15.47 -27.39 -28.58
C LYS A 147 15.73 -25.96 -29.08
N THR A 148 15.40 -24.96 -28.27
CA THR A 148 15.62 -23.56 -28.65
C THR A 148 17.10 -23.20 -28.76
N LEU A 149 17.95 -23.83 -27.94
CA LEU A 149 19.40 -23.69 -28.01
C LEU A 149 19.94 -24.24 -29.33
N GLU A 150 19.53 -25.45 -29.71
CA GLU A 150 19.96 -26.11 -30.96
C GLU A 150 19.57 -25.26 -32.19
N THR A 151 18.34 -24.75 -32.23
CA THR A 151 17.90 -23.86 -33.33
C THR A 151 18.76 -22.59 -33.41
N CYS A 152 18.98 -21.91 -32.27
CA CYS A 152 19.83 -20.71 -32.27
C CYS A 152 21.28 -21.02 -32.67
N GLN A 153 21.80 -22.19 -32.28
CA GLN A 153 23.14 -22.62 -32.64
C GLN A 153 23.27 -22.88 -34.14
N GLU A 154 22.30 -23.58 -34.75
CA GLU A 154 22.27 -23.80 -36.20
C GLU A 154 22.24 -22.48 -36.97
N ASP A 155 21.42 -21.54 -36.52
CA ASP A 155 21.27 -20.22 -37.13
C ASP A 155 22.55 -19.38 -37.05
N ILE A 156 23.22 -19.39 -35.89
CA ILE A 156 24.50 -18.72 -35.71
C ILE A 156 25.59 -19.39 -36.55
N ASN A 157 25.62 -20.72 -36.61
CA ASN A 157 26.60 -21.44 -37.44
C ASN A 157 26.45 -21.11 -38.92
N LYS A 158 25.22 -21.05 -39.44
CA LYS A 158 24.94 -20.63 -40.83
C LYS A 158 25.47 -19.22 -41.11
N TYR A 159 25.26 -18.29 -40.17
CA TYR A 159 25.83 -16.94 -40.28
C TYR A 159 27.36 -16.99 -40.30
N MET A 160 28.00 -17.80 -39.44
CA MET A 160 29.47 -17.92 -39.43
C MET A 160 30.06 -18.50 -40.71
N GLU A 161 29.33 -19.35 -41.43
CA GLU A 161 29.78 -19.94 -42.69
C GLU A 161 29.85 -18.90 -43.81
N ASN A 162 28.85 -18.02 -43.91
CA ASN A 162 28.84 -16.92 -44.87
C ASN A 162 28.05 -15.70 -44.34
N PRO A 163 28.71 -14.76 -43.62
CA PRO A 163 28.03 -13.63 -42.96
C PRO A 163 27.27 -12.70 -43.90
N GLU A 164 27.74 -12.54 -45.15
CA GLU A 164 27.12 -11.63 -46.13
C GLU A 164 25.81 -12.19 -46.68
N GLU A 165 25.75 -13.51 -46.94
CA GLU A 165 24.55 -14.16 -47.48
C GLU A 165 23.56 -14.58 -46.38
N ASN A 166 24.06 -14.93 -45.19
CA ASN A 166 23.25 -15.50 -44.10
C ASN A 166 22.96 -14.50 -42.97
N TYR A 167 23.06 -13.19 -43.21
CA TYR A 167 22.73 -12.18 -42.20
C TYR A 167 21.32 -12.38 -41.61
N GLU A 168 20.35 -12.70 -42.46
CA GLU A 168 18.96 -12.99 -42.06
C GLU A 168 18.85 -14.13 -41.04
N SER A 169 19.80 -15.07 -41.03
CA SER A 169 19.78 -16.19 -40.09
C SER A 169 19.98 -15.75 -38.66
N ILE A 170 20.52 -14.56 -38.38
CA ILE A 170 20.64 -13.99 -37.03
C ILE A 170 19.91 -12.64 -36.88
N ASP A 171 19.16 -12.20 -37.89
CA ASP A 171 18.47 -10.92 -37.92
C ASP A 171 17.36 -10.86 -36.87
N CYS A 172 17.74 -10.46 -35.67
CA CYS A 172 16.87 -10.17 -34.56
C CYS A 172 17.54 -9.13 -33.66
N HIS A 173 16.74 -8.42 -32.88
CA HIS A 173 17.25 -7.36 -32.02
C HIS A 173 17.88 -7.92 -30.73
N LEU A 174 17.44 -9.12 -30.30
CA LEU A 174 17.77 -9.64 -28.97
C LEU A 174 17.71 -11.18 -28.89
N TYR A 175 18.75 -11.78 -28.32
CA TYR A 175 18.73 -13.15 -27.81
C TYR A 175 18.43 -13.11 -26.31
N LEU A 176 17.25 -13.60 -25.94
CA LEU A 176 16.79 -13.68 -24.56
C LEU A 176 17.11 -15.06 -23.98
N VAL A 177 18.07 -15.09 -23.07
CA VAL A 177 18.73 -16.32 -22.60
C VAL A 177 18.43 -16.54 -21.12
N SER A 178 17.92 -17.73 -20.78
CA SER A 178 17.79 -18.13 -19.38
C SER A 178 19.17 -18.33 -18.74
N SER A 179 19.35 -17.86 -17.50
CA SER A 179 20.59 -18.04 -16.73
C SER A 179 21.08 -19.49 -16.69
N THR A 180 20.15 -20.46 -16.67
CA THR A 180 20.47 -21.91 -16.67
C THR A 180 21.06 -22.42 -17.99
N PHE A 181 20.85 -21.71 -19.10
CA PHE A 181 21.33 -22.06 -20.43
C PHE A 181 22.46 -21.16 -20.94
N TYR A 182 22.76 -20.05 -20.26
CA TYR A 182 23.81 -19.10 -20.65
C TYR A 182 25.16 -19.77 -20.94
N SER A 183 25.73 -20.50 -19.98
CA SER A 183 27.06 -21.10 -20.16
C SER A 183 27.12 -22.04 -21.37
N LYS A 184 26.03 -22.79 -21.62
CA LYS A 184 25.92 -23.70 -22.77
C LYS A 184 25.77 -22.94 -24.08
N PHE A 185 24.95 -21.89 -24.09
CA PHE A 185 24.75 -21.06 -25.26
C PHE A 185 26.05 -20.41 -25.72
N VAL A 186 26.80 -19.81 -24.78
CA VAL A 186 28.10 -19.21 -25.05
C VAL A 186 29.11 -20.26 -25.52
N SER A 187 29.26 -21.38 -24.81
CA SER A 187 30.24 -22.40 -25.17
C SER A 187 29.99 -23.06 -26.51
N CYS A 188 28.72 -23.28 -26.88
CA CYS A 188 28.36 -24.03 -28.09
C CYS A 188 28.19 -23.15 -29.32
N SER A 189 27.83 -21.87 -29.14
CA SER A 189 27.43 -20.99 -30.26
C SER A 189 28.36 -19.78 -30.44
N LEU A 190 29.04 -19.34 -29.39
CA LEU A 190 29.76 -18.05 -29.37
C LEU A 190 31.17 -18.15 -28.75
N TYR A 191 31.76 -19.34 -28.73
CA TYR A 191 33.09 -19.55 -28.16
C TYR A 191 34.16 -18.74 -28.92
N ASN A 192 34.91 -17.92 -28.18
CA ASN A 192 35.95 -17.02 -28.70
C ASN A 192 35.42 -16.04 -29.79
N LYS A 193 34.15 -15.64 -29.67
CA LYS A 193 33.52 -14.64 -30.54
C LYS A 193 33.23 -13.36 -29.78
N ASN A 194 33.25 -12.24 -30.51
CA ASN A 194 32.91 -10.94 -29.98
C ASN A 194 31.50 -10.55 -30.41
N ILE A 195 30.67 -10.10 -29.46
CA ILE A 195 29.27 -9.70 -29.71
C ILE A 195 29.08 -8.20 -29.49
N SER A 196 27.96 -7.66 -29.97
CA SER A 196 27.59 -6.27 -29.76
C SER A 196 27.38 -5.95 -28.28
N ARG A 197 26.45 -6.63 -27.59
CA ARG A 197 26.17 -6.35 -26.18
C ARG A 197 25.83 -7.59 -25.35
N LEU A 198 26.26 -7.58 -24.10
CA LEU A 198 25.79 -8.49 -23.06
C LEU A 198 25.03 -7.69 -21.98
N PHE A 199 23.80 -8.08 -21.71
CA PHE A 199 23.00 -7.58 -20.58
C PHE A 199 22.79 -8.73 -19.59
N VAL A 200 23.00 -8.47 -18.30
CA VAL A 200 22.76 -9.44 -17.23
C VAL A 200 21.81 -8.83 -16.20
N ASP A 201 20.58 -9.31 -16.20
CA ASP A 201 19.53 -8.85 -15.29
C ASP A 201 19.62 -9.53 -13.92
N GLU A 202 19.30 -8.81 -12.84
CA GLU A 202 19.39 -9.29 -11.45
C GLU A 202 20.70 -10.05 -11.15
N VAL A 203 21.84 -9.45 -11.54
CA VAL A 203 23.16 -10.10 -11.48
C VAL A 203 23.56 -10.52 -10.05
N ASP A 204 23.03 -9.85 -9.03
CA ASP A 204 23.22 -10.20 -7.61
C ASP A 204 22.47 -11.48 -7.20
N VAL A 205 21.45 -11.88 -7.96
CA VAL A 205 20.61 -13.06 -7.69
C VAL A 205 20.94 -14.23 -8.62
N ILE A 206 21.28 -13.96 -9.87
CA ILE A 206 21.55 -14.99 -10.88
C ILE A 206 22.69 -15.93 -10.44
N ASN A 207 22.42 -17.22 -10.33
CA ASN A 207 23.46 -18.22 -10.10
C ASN A 207 23.69 -19.06 -11.37
N ILE A 208 24.81 -18.82 -12.05
CA ILE A 208 25.23 -19.58 -13.23
C ILE A 208 26.43 -20.45 -12.85
N LYS A 209 26.29 -21.76 -13.01
CA LYS A 209 27.39 -22.70 -12.78
C LYS A 209 28.38 -22.59 -13.94
N SER A 210 29.68 -22.50 -13.63
CA SER A 210 30.77 -22.47 -14.61
C SER A 210 30.56 -21.44 -15.71
N VAL A 211 30.31 -20.19 -15.29
CA VAL A 211 30.07 -19.06 -16.20
C VAL A 211 31.18 -18.95 -17.23
N GLN A 212 30.82 -19.02 -18.51
CA GLN A 212 31.77 -18.79 -19.58
C GLN A 212 31.89 -17.27 -19.83
N PRO A 213 33.12 -16.73 -19.89
CA PRO A 213 33.31 -15.36 -20.34
C PRO A 213 32.91 -15.24 -21.81
N ILE A 214 32.39 -14.08 -22.18
CA ILE A 214 32.12 -13.72 -23.57
C ILE A 214 32.66 -12.32 -23.81
N ASP A 215 33.32 -12.14 -24.94
CA ASP A 215 33.78 -10.83 -25.36
C ASP A 215 32.59 -10.06 -25.92
N ALA A 216 32.32 -8.88 -25.37
CA ALA A 216 31.30 -7.97 -25.87
C ALA A 216 31.87 -6.57 -26.05
N GLU A 217 31.38 -5.83 -27.04
CA GLU A 217 31.72 -4.41 -27.17
C GLU A 217 31.23 -3.60 -25.98
N PHE A 218 30.10 -4.00 -25.38
CA PHE A 218 29.69 -3.47 -24.08
C PHE A 218 28.93 -4.50 -23.24
N THR A 219 29.19 -4.50 -21.93
CA THR A 219 28.51 -5.33 -20.93
C THR A 219 27.76 -4.46 -19.91
N TRP A 220 26.47 -4.73 -19.74
CA TRP A 220 25.60 -4.09 -18.76
C TRP A 220 25.17 -5.05 -17.67
N PHE A 221 25.44 -4.68 -16.42
CA PHE A 221 24.86 -5.36 -15.26
C PHE A 221 23.70 -4.56 -14.71
N ILE A 222 22.61 -5.25 -14.38
CA ILE A 222 21.38 -4.63 -13.92
C ILE A 222 21.02 -5.20 -12.55
N SER A 223 20.80 -4.31 -11.58
CA SER A 223 20.35 -4.68 -10.24
C SER A 223 19.74 -3.47 -9.56
N ALA A 224 18.81 -3.66 -8.63
CA ALA A 224 18.39 -2.58 -7.73
C ALA A 224 19.38 -2.36 -6.57
N SER A 225 20.26 -3.34 -6.31
CA SER A 225 21.09 -3.43 -5.12
C SER A 225 22.49 -2.86 -5.34
N LYS A 226 22.60 -1.53 -5.54
CA LYS A 226 23.89 -0.86 -5.78
C LYS A 226 24.99 -1.25 -4.78
N SER A 227 24.64 -1.32 -3.49
CA SER A 227 25.57 -1.67 -2.41
C SER A 227 26.15 -3.07 -2.52
N ILE A 228 25.40 -4.04 -3.05
CA ILE A 228 25.88 -5.41 -3.28
C ILE A 228 26.88 -5.42 -4.43
N LEU A 229 26.60 -4.67 -5.51
CA LEU A 229 27.48 -4.59 -6.67
C LEU A 229 28.81 -3.88 -6.35
N GLU A 230 28.76 -2.81 -5.54
CA GLU A 230 29.96 -2.11 -5.08
C GLU A 230 30.83 -2.94 -4.12
N LYS A 231 30.21 -3.85 -3.36
CA LYS A 231 30.88 -4.71 -2.38
C LYS A 231 30.52 -6.18 -2.62
N PRO A 232 31.00 -6.79 -3.71
CA PRO A 232 30.61 -8.14 -4.10
C PRO A 232 31.00 -9.22 -3.07
N LEU A 233 32.03 -8.97 -2.25
CA LEU A 233 32.46 -9.85 -1.15
C LEU A 233 31.60 -9.71 0.13
N GLY A 234 30.72 -8.71 0.16
CA GLY A 234 29.86 -8.37 1.29
C GLY A 234 30.54 -7.59 2.40
N GLU A 235 29.74 -7.18 3.37
CA GLU A 235 30.17 -6.45 4.56
C GLU A 235 30.22 -7.36 5.78
N ILE A 236 31.30 -7.24 6.55
CA ILE A 236 31.46 -7.99 7.79
C ILE A 236 30.67 -7.27 8.89
N ARG A 237 29.73 -7.98 9.51
CA ARG A 237 29.06 -7.58 10.75
C ARG A 237 29.27 -8.63 11.84
N TYR A 238 29.20 -8.18 13.08
CA TYR A 238 29.23 -9.05 14.25
C TYR A 238 27.85 -9.00 14.89
N GLU A 239 27.22 -10.17 15.03
CA GLU A 239 25.88 -10.30 15.61
C GLU A 239 25.94 -11.20 16.85
N PRO A 240 25.18 -10.86 17.92
CA PRO A 240 25.10 -11.71 19.09
C PRO A 240 24.46 -13.05 18.72
N TYR A 241 25.12 -14.14 19.07
CA TYR A 241 24.70 -15.51 18.79
C TYR A 241 24.75 -16.34 20.06
N ILE A 242 23.63 -16.99 20.35
CA ILE A 242 23.43 -17.82 21.53
C ILE A 242 23.40 -19.27 21.07
N TYR A 243 24.22 -20.14 21.66
CA TYR A 243 24.15 -21.58 21.43
C TYR A 243 24.33 -22.37 22.72
N THR A 244 23.74 -23.56 22.77
CA THR A 244 23.92 -24.49 23.88
C THR A 244 25.09 -25.43 23.56
N GLY A 245 26.06 -25.48 24.46
CA GLY A 245 27.19 -26.39 24.38
C GLY A 245 26.78 -27.83 24.68
N TRP A 246 27.70 -28.76 24.40
CA TRP A 246 27.51 -30.18 24.67
C TRP A 246 27.44 -30.50 26.17
N ASP A 247 27.88 -29.55 27.00
CA ASP A 247 27.81 -29.53 28.46
C ASP A 247 26.47 -29.01 29.00
N GLY A 248 25.52 -28.65 28.12
CA GLY A 248 24.22 -28.10 28.49
C GLY A 248 24.25 -26.61 28.88
N ASN A 249 25.43 -25.98 28.89
CA ASN A 249 25.57 -24.56 29.21
C ASN A 249 25.26 -23.68 27.99
N THR A 250 24.72 -22.50 28.24
CA THR A 250 24.41 -21.53 27.18
C THR A 250 25.56 -20.53 27.03
N TYR A 251 26.06 -20.40 25.81
CA TYR A 251 27.17 -19.52 25.46
C TYR A 251 26.67 -18.37 24.59
N ASN A 252 27.02 -17.14 24.99
CA ASN A 252 26.78 -15.92 24.23
C ASN A 252 28.07 -15.47 23.56
N ILE A 253 28.13 -15.52 22.24
CA ILE A 253 29.30 -15.07 21.46
C ILE A 253 28.90 -14.08 20.39
N ASN A 254 29.84 -13.24 19.95
CA ASN A 254 29.64 -12.43 18.75
C ASN A 254 30.10 -13.22 17.52
N ARG A 255 29.13 -13.68 16.74
CA ARG A 255 29.38 -14.39 15.49
C ARG A 255 29.68 -13.39 14.39
N ARG A 256 30.74 -13.65 13.62
CA ARG A 256 31.01 -12.96 12.35
C ARG A 256 29.99 -13.41 11.30
N VAL A 257 29.25 -12.45 10.74
CA VAL A 257 28.29 -12.64 9.65
C VAL A 257 28.72 -11.75 8.47
N ILE A 258 28.61 -12.27 7.25
CA ILE A 258 28.85 -11.49 6.03
C ILE A 258 27.49 -11.22 5.40
N LEU A 259 27.11 -9.95 5.36
CA LEU A 259 25.84 -9.48 4.76
C LEU A 259 26.07 -8.92 3.36
N ASN A 260 25.02 -8.88 2.54
CA ASN A 260 25.01 -8.17 1.25
C ASN A 260 26.14 -8.59 0.28
N LYS A 261 26.57 -9.84 0.35
CA LYS A 261 27.52 -10.43 -0.61
C LYS A 261 26.78 -10.97 -1.83
N ILE A 262 27.47 -11.02 -2.96
CA ILE A 262 27.04 -11.86 -4.08
C ILE A 262 27.21 -13.32 -3.63
N PRO A 263 26.14 -14.14 -3.64
CA PRO A 263 26.16 -15.46 -3.01
C PRO A 263 27.01 -16.46 -3.78
N HIS A 264 27.27 -16.22 -5.07
CA HIS A 264 27.95 -17.11 -5.98
C HIS A 264 29.33 -16.58 -6.40
N THR A 265 30.23 -17.48 -6.81
CA THR A 265 31.61 -17.18 -7.29
C THR A 265 31.68 -17.28 -8.81
N GLY A 266 32.60 -16.56 -9.45
CA GLY A 266 32.93 -16.72 -10.87
C GLY A 266 32.88 -15.41 -11.65
N TYR A 267 32.94 -15.51 -12.98
CA TYR A 267 33.17 -14.42 -13.94
C TYR A 267 32.47 -13.10 -13.60
N PHE A 268 31.16 -13.10 -13.34
CA PHE A 268 30.42 -11.87 -13.03
C PHE A 268 30.84 -11.22 -11.71
N ARG A 269 31.12 -12.02 -10.67
CA ARG A 269 31.64 -11.51 -9.40
C ARG A 269 33.06 -10.98 -9.56
N ASP A 270 33.88 -11.67 -10.34
CA ASP A 270 35.28 -11.34 -10.54
C ASP A 270 35.42 -9.98 -11.27
N ILE A 271 34.59 -9.72 -12.29
CA ILE A 271 34.49 -8.39 -12.93
C ILE A 271 34.18 -7.29 -11.91
N LEU A 272 33.20 -7.50 -11.03
CA LEU A 272 32.84 -6.50 -10.01
C LEU A 272 33.95 -6.31 -8.97
N MET A 273 34.69 -7.37 -8.63
CA MET A 273 35.85 -7.28 -7.74
C MET A 273 36.96 -6.43 -8.36
N ASP A 274 37.30 -6.66 -9.62
CA ASP A 274 38.33 -5.89 -10.34
C ASP A 274 37.95 -4.40 -10.45
N LEU A 275 36.66 -4.10 -10.55
CA LEU A 275 36.14 -2.73 -10.59
C LEU A 275 36.09 -2.05 -9.22
N SER A 276 35.98 -2.80 -8.13
CA SER A 276 35.78 -2.26 -6.78
C SER A 276 36.93 -1.35 -6.30
N GLU A 277 38.12 -1.54 -6.84
CA GLU A 277 39.31 -0.73 -6.52
C GLU A 277 39.48 0.50 -7.45
N SER A 278 38.61 0.65 -8.45
CA SER A 278 38.74 1.66 -9.49
C SER A 278 38.25 3.05 -9.05
N PRO A 279 39.02 4.14 -9.28
CA PRO A 279 38.61 5.49 -8.91
C PRO A 279 37.42 6.01 -9.73
N ILE A 280 37.13 5.40 -10.89
CA ILE A 280 36.04 5.80 -11.80
C ILE A 280 34.74 5.01 -11.57
N ILE A 281 34.67 4.17 -10.53
CA ILE A 281 33.50 3.30 -10.28
C ILE A 281 32.18 4.10 -10.25
N ASN A 282 32.21 5.30 -9.66
CA ASN A 282 31.06 6.22 -9.58
C ASN A 282 30.58 6.77 -10.94
N LYS A 283 31.37 6.62 -12.01
CA LYS A 283 31.00 6.98 -13.39
C LYS A 283 30.49 5.79 -14.21
N ILE A 284 30.80 4.57 -13.77
CA ILE A 284 30.36 3.30 -14.39
C ILE A 284 28.97 2.91 -13.88
N TYR A 285 28.67 3.24 -12.62
CA TYR A 285 27.41 2.92 -11.96
C TYR A 285 26.41 4.04 -12.17
N LEU A 286 25.45 3.83 -13.07
CA LEU A 286 24.39 4.77 -13.37
C LEU A 286 23.23 4.58 -12.39
N LYS A 287 22.80 5.67 -11.76
CA LYS A 287 21.62 5.72 -10.90
C LYS A 287 20.89 7.05 -11.11
N SER A 288 19.58 6.95 -11.31
CA SER A 288 18.64 8.06 -11.29
C SER A 288 18.40 8.53 -9.86
N ASP A 289 18.28 9.84 -9.70
CA ASP A 289 17.85 10.42 -8.44
C ASP A 289 16.44 9.92 -8.08
N ASP A 290 16.25 9.55 -6.81
CA ASP A 290 15.03 8.86 -6.39
C ASP A 290 13.80 9.79 -6.44
N GLU A 291 13.99 11.10 -6.21
CA GLU A 291 12.97 12.14 -6.36
C GLU A 291 12.62 12.34 -7.83
N PHE A 292 13.61 12.40 -8.73
CA PHE A 292 13.37 12.47 -10.17
C PHE A 292 12.59 11.26 -10.71
N VAL A 293 12.91 10.06 -10.20
CA VAL A 293 12.14 8.86 -10.55
C VAL A 293 10.69 9.03 -10.09
N GLU A 294 10.44 9.53 -8.89
CA GLU A 294 9.07 9.77 -8.40
C GLU A 294 8.32 10.83 -9.20
N SER A 295 8.94 11.97 -9.49
CA SER A 295 8.32 13.05 -10.28
C SER A 295 7.99 12.60 -11.71
N SER A 296 8.82 11.73 -12.29
CA SER A 296 8.62 11.17 -13.62
C SER A 296 7.44 10.19 -13.73
N PHE A 297 6.97 9.61 -12.61
CA PHE A 297 5.78 8.76 -12.60
C PHE A 297 4.49 9.57 -12.75
N SER A 298 4.57 10.91 -12.66
CA SER A 298 3.52 11.88 -12.98
C SER A 298 2.16 11.41 -12.47
N LEU A 299 2.06 11.18 -11.16
CA LEU A 299 0.77 11.08 -10.51
C LEU A 299 0.28 12.51 -10.30
N PRO A 300 -0.83 12.93 -10.92
CA PRO A 300 -1.40 14.22 -10.59
C PRO A 300 -1.72 14.24 -9.10
N GLU A 301 -1.45 15.36 -8.43
CA GLU A 301 -1.72 15.48 -7.00
C GLU A 301 -3.20 15.18 -6.69
N LEU A 302 -3.42 14.46 -5.59
CA LEU A 302 -4.75 14.10 -5.13
C LEU A 302 -5.53 15.37 -4.79
N THR A 303 -6.70 15.55 -5.39
CA THR A 303 -7.61 16.62 -4.98
C THR A 303 -8.40 16.13 -3.77
N ASN A 304 -8.11 16.65 -2.58
CA ASN A 304 -8.78 16.25 -1.35
C ASN A 304 -9.86 17.26 -0.99
N ILE A 305 -11.12 16.79 -0.92
CA ILE A 305 -12.27 17.59 -0.51
C ILE A 305 -12.76 17.05 0.84
N ILE A 306 -12.91 17.93 1.83
CA ILE A 306 -13.45 17.58 3.14
C ILE A 306 -14.81 18.26 3.29
N VAL A 307 -15.86 17.45 3.34
CA VAL A 307 -17.24 17.89 3.52
C VAL A 307 -17.60 17.72 5.00
N LYS A 308 -17.72 18.84 5.71
CA LYS A 308 -18.09 18.87 7.12
C LYS A 308 -19.59 18.76 7.24
N CYS A 309 -20.10 17.67 7.80
CA CYS A 309 -21.53 17.38 7.91
C CYS A 309 -22.07 17.80 9.29
N LYS A 310 -23.35 18.17 9.34
CA LYS A 310 -24.06 18.46 10.59
C LYS A 310 -24.06 17.24 11.52
N ASN A 311 -23.63 17.41 12.77
CA ASN A 311 -23.74 16.36 13.78
C ASN A 311 -25.21 16.04 14.04
N THR A 312 -25.58 14.76 14.05
CA THR A 312 -26.92 14.34 14.53
C THR A 312 -26.96 14.36 16.06
N GLN A 313 -28.17 14.29 16.65
CA GLN A 313 -28.34 14.23 18.11
C GLN A 313 -27.52 13.09 18.73
N ASN A 314 -27.46 11.93 18.07
CA ASN A 314 -26.64 10.78 18.48
C ASN A 314 -25.15 11.10 18.54
N HIS A 315 -24.62 11.91 17.61
CA HIS A 315 -23.21 12.29 17.60
C HIS A 315 -22.88 13.23 18.76
N THR A 316 -23.77 14.18 19.05
CA THR A 316 -23.58 15.11 20.18
C THR A 316 -23.66 14.40 21.53
N ILE A 317 -24.55 13.42 21.65
CA ILE A 317 -24.78 12.67 22.90
C ILE A 317 -23.68 11.62 23.10
N LEU A 318 -23.37 10.80 22.10
CA LEU A 318 -22.53 9.61 22.26
C LEU A 318 -21.02 9.87 22.14
N ASN A 319 -20.61 11.03 21.61
CA ASN A 319 -19.19 11.36 21.46
C ASN A 319 -18.47 11.42 22.83
N GLY A 320 -17.46 10.58 23.01
CA GLY A 320 -16.72 10.43 24.28
C GLY A 320 -17.38 9.49 25.31
N ILE A 321 -18.53 8.88 24.98
CA ILE A 321 -19.21 7.87 25.81
C ILE A 321 -18.89 6.46 25.36
N ILE A 322 -18.96 6.25 24.05
CA ILE A 322 -18.77 4.95 23.41
C ILE A 322 -17.34 4.82 22.90
N ASP A 323 -16.88 3.58 22.77
CA ASP A 323 -15.56 3.29 22.23
C ASP A 323 -15.44 3.73 20.76
N GLN A 324 -14.21 3.88 20.29
CA GLN A 324 -13.92 4.44 18.98
C GLN A 324 -14.46 3.59 17.82
N ASP A 325 -14.58 2.26 17.99
CA ASP A 325 -15.11 1.37 16.95
C ASP A 325 -16.64 1.49 16.84
N THR A 326 -17.33 1.62 17.97
CA THR A 326 -18.78 1.87 18.01
C THR A 326 -19.10 3.29 17.51
N MET A 327 -18.29 4.30 17.85
CA MET A 327 -18.47 5.65 17.30
C MET A 327 -18.26 5.65 15.78
N SER A 328 -17.30 4.87 15.27
CA SER A 328 -17.07 4.71 13.84
C SER A 328 -18.28 4.08 13.13
N MET A 329 -19.00 3.13 13.76
CA MET A 329 -20.26 2.58 13.24
C MET A 329 -21.35 3.64 13.10
N ILE A 330 -21.55 4.47 14.13
CA ILE A 330 -22.55 5.55 14.11
C ILE A 330 -22.20 6.62 13.08
N ASN A 331 -20.93 7.01 13.00
CA ASN A 331 -20.45 7.95 11.99
C ASN A 331 -20.71 7.46 10.56
N ALA A 332 -20.74 6.14 10.35
CA ALA A 332 -21.06 5.52 9.07
C ALA A 332 -22.58 5.38 8.80
N GLY A 333 -23.43 5.69 9.78
CA GLY A 333 -24.89 5.48 9.71
C GLY A 333 -25.33 4.07 10.14
N ASP A 334 -24.43 3.23 10.67
CA ASP A 334 -24.75 1.88 11.14
C ASP A 334 -25.17 1.88 12.62
N ILE A 335 -26.35 2.46 12.89
CA ILE A 335 -26.88 2.56 14.27
C ILE A 335 -27.20 1.16 14.82
N LYS A 336 -27.74 0.26 13.99
CA LYS A 336 -28.07 -1.12 14.40
C LYS A 336 -26.82 -1.93 14.74
N GLY A 337 -25.78 -1.86 13.91
CA GLY A 337 -24.49 -2.51 14.19
C GLY A 337 -23.79 -1.95 15.42
N ALA A 338 -23.88 -0.64 15.66
CA ALA A 338 -23.40 -0.02 16.90
C ALA A 338 -24.12 -0.57 18.14
N MET A 339 -25.46 -0.73 18.06
CA MET A 339 -26.27 -1.31 19.14
C MET A 339 -25.92 -2.78 19.40
N ASP A 340 -25.67 -3.56 18.36
CA ASP A 340 -25.26 -4.97 18.47
C ASP A 340 -23.84 -5.12 19.05
N SER A 341 -22.89 -4.28 18.61
CA SER A 341 -21.50 -4.25 19.10
C SER A 341 -21.41 -3.93 20.59
N MET A 342 -22.33 -3.09 21.09
CA MET A 342 -22.46 -2.76 22.50
C MET A 342 -23.14 -3.86 23.34
N GLY A 343 -23.55 -4.98 22.74
CA GLY A 343 -24.20 -6.09 23.43
C GLY A 343 -25.64 -5.77 23.87
N CYS A 344 -26.28 -4.81 23.21
CA CYS A 344 -27.56 -4.25 23.61
C CYS A 344 -28.70 -4.75 22.71
N LYS A 345 -29.44 -5.77 23.16
CA LYS A 345 -30.84 -5.94 22.74
C LYS A 345 -31.69 -5.10 23.67
N ILE A 346 -31.90 -3.83 23.35
CA ILE A 346 -32.83 -2.97 24.10
C ILE A 346 -34.20 -3.15 23.48
N GLN A 347 -35.13 -3.72 24.25
CA GLN A 347 -36.53 -3.80 23.82
C GLN A 347 -37.52 -3.28 24.87
N ASN A 348 -37.23 -3.26 26.19
CA ASN A 348 -38.22 -2.91 27.24
C ASN A 348 -37.63 -2.25 28.52
N GLU A 349 -38.48 -1.59 29.34
CA GLU A 349 -38.16 -0.96 30.65
C GLU A 349 -37.39 -1.89 31.62
N ASP A 350 -37.62 -3.21 31.55
CA ASP A 350 -36.88 -4.22 32.32
C ASP A 350 -35.37 -4.28 32.00
N THR A 351 -35.00 -3.93 30.77
CA THR A 351 -33.62 -3.94 30.28
C THR A 351 -32.84 -2.73 30.81
N LEU A 352 -33.53 -1.59 30.96
CA LEU A 352 -32.99 -0.37 31.55
C LEU A 352 -32.72 -0.55 33.05
N ILE A 353 -33.64 -1.21 33.75
CA ILE A 353 -33.44 -1.58 35.16
C ILE A 353 -32.15 -2.39 35.27
N GLY A 354 -32.01 -3.46 34.47
CA GLY A 354 -30.80 -4.28 34.45
C GLY A 354 -29.52 -3.48 34.14
N PHE A 355 -29.59 -2.43 33.32
CA PHE A 355 -28.46 -1.56 33.02
C PHE A 355 -28.05 -0.69 34.22
N VAL A 356 -29.01 -0.04 34.88
CA VAL A 356 -28.77 0.87 36.03
C VAL A 356 -28.42 0.09 37.30
N THR A 357 -28.97 -1.12 37.46
CA THR A 357 -28.69 -1.99 38.61
C THR A 357 -27.51 -2.92 38.39
N LYS A 358 -26.94 -3.04 37.17
CA LYS A 358 -25.87 -3.99 36.80
C LYS A 358 -24.73 -4.05 37.82
N LYS A 359 -24.22 -2.90 38.24
CA LYS A 359 -23.12 -2.83 39.21
C LYS A 359 -23.53 -3.35 40.59
N LEU A 360 -24.74 -3.03 41.04
CA LEU A 360 -25.31 -3.52 42.30
C LEU A 360 -25.63 -5.01 42.22
N GLU A 361 -26.08 -5.51 41.06
CA GLU A 361 -26.36 -6.93 40.84
C GLU A 361 -25.09 -7.79 40.81
N ILE A 362 -24.00 -7.27 40.24
CA ILE A 362 -22.67 -7.91 40.33
C ILE A 362 -22.21 -7.95 41.80
N GLN A 363 -22.28 -6.83 42.52
CA GLN A 363 -21.94 -6.79 43.95
C GLN A 363 -22.80 -7.73 44.80
N LEU A 364 -24.10 -7.83 44.49
CA LEU A 364 -25.02 -8.75 45.14
C LEU A 364 -24.64 -10.21 44.87
N ARG A 365 -24.29 -10.55 43.62
CA ARG A 365 -23.84 -11.88 43.24
C ARG A 365 -22.56 -12.26 43.98
N ASP A 366 -21.56 -11.37 43.97
CA ASP A 366 -20.29 -11.58 44.65
C ASP A 366 -20.48 -11.79 46.16
N LYS A 367 -21.35 -10.99 46.78
CA LYS A 367 -21.69 -11.11 48.22
C LYS A 367 -22.46 -12.39 48.55
N LYS A 368 -23.37 -12.83 47.69
CA LYS A 368 -24.05 -14.13 47.83
C LYS A 368 -23.06 -15.28 47.71
N THR A 369 -22.11 -15.22 46.77
CA THR A 369 -21.03 -16.20 46.66
C THR A 369 -20.12 -16.19 47.88
N GLU A 370 -19.77 -15.00 48.40
CA GLU A 370 -19.02 -14.87 49.66
C GLU A 370 -19.77 -15.51 50.84
N PHE A 371 -21.08 -15.29 50.95
CA PHE A 371 -21.93 -15.89 51.97
C PHE A 371 -21.93 -17.42 51.87
N THR A 372 -22.13 -17.97 50.66
CA THR A 372 -22.12 -19.42 50.43
C THR A 372 -20.75 -20.01 50.80
N TYR A 373 -19.66 -19.39 50.35
CA TYR A 373 -18.31 -19.83 50.70
C TYR A 373 -18.09 -19.80 52.22
N LYS A 374 -18.39 -18.69 52.87
CA LYS A 374 -18.26 -18.52 54.33
C LYS A 374 -19.22 -19.41 55.13
N SER A 375 -20.33 -19.87 54.54
CA SER A 375 -21.20 -20.85 55.21
C SER A 375 -20.57 -22.25 55.28
N GLN A 376 -19.66 -22.57 54.35
CA GLN A 376 -19.07 -23.91 54.17
C GLN A 376 -17.67 -24.07 54.77
N ILE A 377 -16.95 -22.98 55.06
CA ILE A 377 -15.62 -23.05 55.67
C ILE A 377 -15.68 -23.30 57.20
N SER A 378 -14.58 -23.82 57.74
CA SER A 378 -14.40 -24.07 59.17
C SER A 378 -14.04 -22.79 59.93
N TYR A 379 -14.68 -22.57 61.08
CA TYR A 379 -14.45 -21.42 61.95
C TYR A 379 -13.87 -21.87 63.30
N SER A 380 -13.19 -20.95 63.98
CA SER A 380 -12.68 -21.15 65.33
C SER A 380 -13.79 -21.33 66.38
N SER A 381 -14.97 -20.75 66.17
CA SER A 381 -16.16 -20.97 67.01
C SER A 381 -17.47 -20.76 66.25
N ALA A 382 -18.55 -21.36 66.75
CA ALA A 382 -19.89 -21.22 66.17
C ALA A 382 -20.41 -19.77 66.24
N GLN A 383 -20.07 -19.03 67.30
CA GLN A 383 -20.44 -17.60 67.44
C GLN A 383 -19.77 -16.71 66.39
N VAL A 384 -18.48 -16.93 66.10
CA VAL A 384 -17.75 -16.15 65.09
C VAL A 384 -18.27 -16.44 63.68
N LYS A 385 -18.66 -17.70 63.43
CA LYS A 385 -19.34 -18.09 62.19
C LYS A 385 -20.66 -17.33 62.02
N GLN A 386 -21.51 -17.34 63.05
CA GLN A 386 -22.81 -16.68 63.02
C GLN A 386 -22.65 -15.17 62.79
N GLN A 387 -21.77 -14.50 63.54
CA GLN A 387 -21.54 -13.06 63.42
C GLN A 387 -21.00 -12.66 62.03
N SER A 388 -20.13 -13.49 61.43
CA SER A 388 -19.64 -13.24 60.06
C SER A 388 -20.73 -13.41 59.01
N LEU A 389 -21.64 -14.37 59.19
CA LEU A 389 -22.75 -14.61 58.27
C LEU A 389 -23.80 -13.51 58.39
N ASP A 390 -24.16 -13.10 59.60
CA ASP A 390 -25.13 -12.03 59.87
C ASP A 390 -24.69 -10.70 59.26
N ASN A 391 -23.39 -10.36 59.35
CA ASN A 391 -22.83 -9.16 58.74
C ASN A 391 -22.92 -9.18 57.20
N ILE A 392 -22.67 -10.32 56.56
CA ILE A 392 -22.77 -10.46 55.10
C ILE A 392 -24.24 -10.45 54.67
N GLN A 393 -25.12 -11.10 55.43
CA GLN A 393 -26.56 -11.09 55.18
C GLN A 393 -27.12 -9.66 55.23
N LYS A 394 -26.72 -8.87 56.24
CA LYS A 394 -27.09 -7.46 56.33
C LYS A 394 -26.64 -6.65 55.10
N GLN A 395 -25.43 -6.90 54.60
CA GLN A 395 -24.93 -6.25 53.37
C GLN A 395 -25.73 -6.67 52.13
N ILE A 396 -26.11 -7.95 52.03
CA ILE A 396 -26.97 -8.46 50.96
C ILE A 396 -28.34 -7.76 50.99
N ASP A 397 -28.94 -7.64 52.17
CA ASP A 397 -30.25 -7.01 52.36
C ASP A 397 -30.22 -5.51 52.01
N GLU A 398 -29.16 -4.80 52.41
CA GLU A 398 -28.95 -3.39 52.05
C GLU A 398 -28.80 -3.17 50.53
N ILE A 399 -28.11 -4.08 49.84
CA ILE A 399 -27.95 -4.01 48.37
C ILE A 399 -29.28 -4.33 47.67
N ASN A 400 -30.02 -5.34 48.12
CA ASN A 400 -31.35 -5.67 47.60
C ASN A 400 -32.32 -4.48 47.75
N GLN A 401 -32.37 -3.87 48.93
CA GLN A 401 -33.24 -2.72 49.20
C GLN A 401 -32.91 -1.53 48.29
N LYS A 402 -31.63 -1.29 47.99
CA LYS A 402 -31.21 -0.25 47.03
C LYS A 402 -31.69 -0.55 45.61
N ILE A 403 -31.57 -1.81 45.18
CA ILE A 403 -32.07 -2.26 43.86
C ILE A 403 -33.59 -2.05 43.77
N ASP A 404 -34.34 -2.44 44.80
CA ASP A 404 -35.80 -2.30 44.83
C ASP A 404 -36.24 -0.84 44.84
N CYS A 405 -35.56 0.03 45.59
CA CYS A 405 -35.81 1.47 45.55
C CYS A 405 -35.57 2.08 44.16
N ILE A 406 -34.55 1.63 43.43
CA ILE A 406 -34.29 2.07 42.06
C ILE A 406 -35.39 1.56 41.12
N LYS A 407 -35.79 0.28 41.23
CA LYS A 407 -36.88 -0.29 40.44
C LYS A 407 -38.17 0.49 40.60
N LYS A 408 -38.57 0.77 41.85
CA LYS A 408 -39.79 1.57 42.14
C LYS A 408 -39.72 2.97 41.54
N ARG A 409 -38.57 3.66 41.64
CA ARG A 409 -38.41 5.00 41.05
C ARG A 409 -38.52 5.02 39.54
N ILE A 410 -38.13 3.93 38.87
CA ILE A 410 -38.14 3.84 37.41
C ILE A 410 -39.51 3.40 36.89
N LEU A 411 -40.16 2.44 37.55
CA LEU A 411 -41.43 1.85 37.09
C LEU A 411 -42.67 2.60 37.59
N GLU A 412 -42.65 3.12 38.82
CA GLU A 412 -43.85 3.63 39.49
C GLU A 412 -43.96 5.17 39.46
N ASN A 413 -42.87 5.89 39.18
CA ASN A 413 -42.85 7.36 39.23
C ASN A 413 -42.94 8.00 37.84
N ASN A 414 -44.15 8.42 37.46
CA ASN A 414 -44.44 9.00 36.14
C ASN A 414 -44.58 10.53 36.13
N HIS A 415 -44.21 11.22 37.20
CA HIS A 415 -44.33 12.69 37.28
C HIS A 415 -42.97 13.37 37.13
N CYS A 416 -42.89 14.42 36.31
CA CYS A 416 -41.65 15.16 36.08
C CYS A 416 -41.39 16.14 37.22
N ALA A 417 -40.21 16.08 37.84
CA ALA A 417 -39.85 17.00 38.92
C ALA A 417 -39.56 18.46 38.47
N ILE A 418 -39.67 18.76 37.17
CA ILE A 418 -39.43 20.11 36.61
C ILE A 418 -40.77 20.77 36.25
N CYS A 419 -41.60 20.13 35.41
CA CYS A 419 -42.91 20.68 35.03
C CYS A 419 -44.05 20.25 35.95
N THR A 420 -43.83 19.29 36.86
CA THR A 420 -44.83 18.72 37.78
C THR A 420 -46.01 17.99 37.12
N ASP A 421 -45.97 17.84 35.79
CA ASP A 421 -46.94 17.08 35.01
C ASP A 421 -46.48 15.63 34.77
N ASP A 422 -47.36 14.82 34.17
CA ASP A 422 -47.03 13.48 33.68
C ASP A 422 -45.89 13.53 32.64
N ILE A 423 -44.99 12.55 32.71
CA ILE A 423 -43.76 12.54 31.90
C ILE A 423 -44.06 12.20 30.43
N THR A 424 -43.77 13.15 29.53
CA THR A 424 -43.68 12.95 28.09
C THR A 424 -42.23 12.70 27.68
N ASN A 425 -41.96 11.72 26.81
CA ASN A 425 -40.60 11.34 26.38
C ASN A 425 -39.65 11.10 27.58
N LYS A 426 -39.82 9.95 28.24
CA LYS A 426 -39.21 9.64 29.55
C LYS A 426 -37.70 9.51 29.46
N VAL A 427 -37.01 10.26 30.32
CA VAL A 427 -35.56 10.31 30.39
C VAL A 427 -35.09 10.15 31.82
N ILE A 428 -34.03 9.36 32.05
CA ILE A 428 -33.47 9.09 33.38
C ILE A 428 -32.09 9.70 33.52
N VAL A 429 -31.87 10.45 34.60
CA VAL A 429 -30.55 11.00 34.91
C VAL A 429 -29.75 10.02 35.80
N SER A 430 -28.63 9.50 35.29
CA SER A 430 -27.85 8.41 35.91
C SER A 430 -27.24 8.72 37.28
N CYS A 431 -27.09 10.00 37.63
CA CYS A 431 -26.55 10.39 38.93
C CYS A 431 -27.53 10.17 40.10
N CYS A 432 -28.84 10.15 39.83
CA CYS A 432 -29.88 10.02 40.86
C CYS A 432 -31.01 9.06 40.49
N ASN A 433 -31.02 8.59 39.25
CA ASN A 433 -32.00 7.69 38.65
C ASN A 433 -33.44 8.22 38.74
N ASN A 434 -33.62 9.55 38.73
CA ASN A 434 -34.94 10.17 38.67
C ASN A 434 -35.37 10.38 37.21
N PRO A 435 -36.66 10.18 36.90
CA PRO A 435 -37.20 10.38 35.57
C PRO A 435 -37.65 11.84 35.36
N PHE A 436 -37.54 12.33 34.12
CA PHE A 436 -37.96 13.66 33.67
C PHE A 436 -38.50 13.60 32.24
N CYS A 437 -39.25 14.63 31.81
CA CYS A 437 -39.49 14.85 30.38
C CYS A 437 -38.18 15.27 29.70
N PHE A 438 -37.96 14.78 28.48
CA PHE A 438 -36.79 15.14 27.68
C PHE A 438 -36.67 16.65 27.47
N GLU A 439 -37.78 17.32 27.17
CA GLU A 439 -37.83 18.76 26.91
C GLU A 439 -37.47 19.54 28.18
N CYS A 440 -38.03 19.13 29.32
CA CYS A 440 -37.82 19.77 30.61
C CYS A 440 -36.36 19.67 31.08
N ILE A 441 -35.75 18.48 30.98
CA ILE A 441 -34.36 18.29 31.40
C ILE A 441 -33.40 19.01 30.46
N SER A 442 -33.68 19.02 29.15
CA SER A 442 -32.91 19.74 28.14
C SER A 442 -32.89 21.25 28.43
N ILE A 443 -34.04 21.87 28.70
CA ILE A 443 -34.13 23.29 29.09
C ILE A 443 -33.38 23.57 30.39
N SER A 444 -33.50 22.69 31.39
CA SER A 444 -32.78 22.90 32.65
C SER A 444 -31.26 22.88 32.46
N LEU A 445 -30.76 22.00 31.59
CA LEU A 445 -29.33 21.83 31.35
C LEU A 445 -28.70 22.91 30.48
N THR A 446 -29.48 23.58 29.62
CA THR A 446 -29.01 24.76 28.90
C THR A 446 -28.68 25.94 29.82
N HIS A 447 -29.36 26.04 30.97
CA HIS A 447 -29.07 27.09 31.96
C HIS A 447 -27.92 26.74 32.88
N LYS A 448 -27.83 25.49 33.35
CA LYS A 448 -26.74 25.02 34.21
C LYS A 448 -26.59 23.50 34.11
N LEU A 449 -25.37 23.04 33.84
CA LEU A 449 -25.02 21.62 33.70
C LEU A 449 -24.96 20.86 35.04
N VAL A 450 -26.05 20.91 35.81
CA VAL A 450 -26.20 20.20 37.10
C VAL A 450 -27.58 19.56 37.19
N CYS A 451 -27.66 18.46 37.93
CA CYS A 451 -28.90 17.74 38.15
C CYS A 451 -29.92 18.58 38.94
N PRO A 452 -31.16 18.77 38.44
CA PRO A 452 -32.21 19.49 39.18
C PRO A 452 -32.53 18.84 40.53
N MET A 453 -32.37 17.51 40.63
CA MET A 453 -32.73 16.75 41.83
C MET A 453 -31.61 16.64 42.85
N CYS A 454 -30.37 16.35 42.43
CA CYS A 454 -29.26 16.12 43.36
C CYS A 454 -28.09 17.09 43.22
N ARG A 455 -28.17 18.05 42.28
CA ARG A 455 -27.14 19.07 42.01
C ARG A 455 -25.76 18.54 41.61
N ALA A 456 -25.64 17.23 41.36
CA ALA A 456 -24.44 16.63 40.80
C ALA A 456 -24.17 17.23 39.40
N SER A 457 -22.90 17.43 39.06
CA SER A 457 -22.52 17.85 37.70
C SER A 457 -23.04 16.84 36.69
N ILE A 458 -23.77 17.32 35.69
CA ILE A 458 -24.28 16.50 34.59
C ILE A 458 -23.41 16.75 33.37
N GLY A 459 -22.69 15.71 32.94
CA GLY A 459 -22.08 15.65 31.61
C GLY A 459 -23.00 14.95 30.61
N THR A 460 -22.56 14.87 29.36
CA THR A 460 -23.25 14.19 28.24
C THR A 460 -23.62 12.72 28.54
N ASN A 461 -22.93 12.08 29.48
CA ASN A 461 -23.06 10.65 29.80
C ASN A 461 -24.06 10.36 30.92
N ASN A 462 -24.75 11.39 31.40
CA ASN A 462 -25.60 11.29 32.57
C ASN A 462 -27.10 11.19 32.27
N ILE A 463 -27.48 11.07 31.00
CA ILE A 463 -28.88 11.12 30.55
C ILE A 463 -29.18 9.89 29.70
N ILE A 464 -30.22 9.14 30.08
CA ILE A 464 -30.64 7.90 29.42
C ILE A 464 -32.06 8.10 28.89
N ALA A 465 -32.24 8.19 27.57
CA ALA A 465 -33.55 8.32 26.94
C ALA A 465 -34.22 6.96 26.75
N LEU A 466 -35.54 6.90 26.95
CA LEU A 466 -36.37 5.73 26.64
C LEU A 466 -37.17 6.02 25.37
N ASP A 467 -37.00 5.14 24.39
CA ASP A 467 -37.67 5.25 23.10
C ASP A 467 -39.15 4.85 23.29
N ASN A 468 -40.05 5.81 23.11
CA ASN A 468 -41.47 5.54 22.89
C ASN A 468 -41.72 5.78 21.40
N ASP A 469 -42.22 4.73 20.72
CA ASP A 469 -42.56 4.64 19.30
C ASP A 469 -42.84 5.99 18.61
N ILE A 470 -41.92 6.42 17.75
CA ILE A 470 -42.16 7.56 16.85
C ILE A 470 -42.91 7.06 15.62
N LYS A 471 -44.15 7.53 15.47
CA LYS A 471 -44.89 7.51 14.20
C LYS A 471 -44.30 8.58 13.29
N ASP A 472 -44.05 8.20 12.04
CA ASP A 472 -43.62 9.09 10.96
C ASP A 472 -44.70 10.17 10.71
N GLU A 473 -44.34 11.44 10.86
CA GLU A 473 -45.04 12.55 10.22
C GLU A 473 -44.09 13.18 9.18
N GLU A 474 -44.58 13.25 7.94
CA GLU A 474 -43.95 13.90 6.80
C GLU A 474 -43.93 15.41 7.05
N ASP A 475 -42.77 16.06 6.91
CA ASP A 475 -42.68 17.52 6.94
C ASP A 475 -42.11 18.11 5.64
N GLU A 476 -42.72 19.23 5.29
CA GLU A 476 -42.76 19.94 4.02
C GLU A 476 -41.41 20.52 3.53
N ILE A 477 -41.35 20.68 2.20
CA ILE A 477 -40.26 21.33 1.47
C ILE A 477 -40.28 22.84 1.77
N LEU A 478 -39.24 23.36 2.44
CA LEU A 478 -38.95 24.79 2.55
C LEU A 478 -37.73 25.18 1.70
N GLU A 479 -37.86 26.34 1.05
CA GLU A 479 -37.05 26.87 -0.05
C GLU A 479 -35.54 27.04 0.22
N GLU A 480 -34.77 26.91 -0.87
CA GLU A 480 -33.32 27.00 -0.96
C GLU A 480 -32.79 28.43 -0.69
N ASN A 481 -32.30 28.66 0.52
CA ASN A 481 -31.15 29.56 0.72
C ASN A 481 -29.89 28.69 0.85
N GLU A 482 -28.75 29.17 0.34
CA GLU A 482 -27.45 28.47 0.30
C GLU A 482 -26.97 28.02 1.69
N LYS A 483 -27.50 26.89 2.19
CA LYS A 483 -27.00 26.21 3.39
C LYS A 483 -25.53 25.88 3.19
N GLN A 484 -24.70 26.08 4.20
CA GLN A 484 -23.31 25.62 4.15
C GLN A 484 -23.27 24.12 4.43
N ASP A 485 -22.19 23.43 4.05
CA ASP A 485 -22.10 21.96 4.20
C ASP A 485 -22.35 21.51 5.66
N TYR A 486 -21.93 22.31 6.65
CA TYR A 486 -22.12 21.98 8.09
C TYR A 486 -23.57 22.11 8.57
N ASP A 487 -24.46 22.70 7.78
CA ASP A 487 -25.89 22.83 8.09
C ASP A 487 -26.71 21.65 7.56
N ARG A 488 -26.12 20.81 6.70
CA ARG A 488 -26.77 19.66 6.06
C ARG A 488 -26.40 18.36 6.73
N GLU A 489 -27.34 17.43 6.74
CA GLU A 489 -27.05 16.07 7.17
C GLU A 489 -26.07 15.38 6.21
N LYS A 490 -25.37 14.35 6.71
CA LYS A 490 -24.36 13.64 5.91
C LYS A 490 -24.92 13.08 4.60
N ILE A 491 -26.14 12.54 4.64
CA ILE A 491 -26.80 12.00 3.43
C ILE A 491 -27.19 13.11 2.43
N GLU A 492 -27.60 14.30 2.90
CA GLU A 492 -27.94 15.43 2.04
C GLU A 492 -26.69 15.96 1.32
N ASN A 493 -25.57 16.08 2.05
CA ASN A 493 -24.28 16.42 1.46
C ASN A 493 -23.84 15.36 0.45
N PHE A 494 -23.99 14.07 0.77
CA PHE A 494 -23.71 13.01 -0.19
C PHE A 494 -24.52 13.18 -1.48
N LYS A 495 -25.83 13.43 -1.38
CA LYS A 495 -26.72 13.65 -2.54
C LYS A 495 -26.25 14.84 -3.40
N LEU A 496 -25.93 15.97 -2.77
CA LEU A 496 -25.48 17.18 -3.45
C LEU A 496 -24.18 16.95 -4.25
N TYR A 497 -23.17 16.34 -3.62
CA TYR A 497 -21.89 16.08 -4.28
C TYR A 497 -21.98 14.96 -5.31
N PHE A 498 -22.85 13.98 -5.08
CA PHE A 498 -23.14 12.92 -6.06
C PHE A 498 -23.79 13.49 -7.32
N ASP A 499 -24.83 14.32 -7.16
CA ASP A 499 -25.54 14.94 -8.28
C ASP A 499 -24.60 15.79 -9.16
N LYS A 500 -23.76 16.62 -8.53
CA LYS A 500 -22.72 17.41 -9.23
C LYS A 500 -21.72 16.55 -10.01
N LEU A 501 -21.45 15.33 -9.55
CA LEU A 501 -20.50 14.44 -10.20
C LEU A 501 -21.11 13.73 -11.41
N ILE A 502 -22.35 13.25 -11.29
CA ILE A 502 -23.02 12.46 -12.34
C ILE A 502 -23.45 13.31 -13.55
N GLU A 503 -23.59 14.63 -13.36
CA GLU A 503 -23.78 15.59 -14.46
C GLU A 503 -22.56 15.66 -15.39
N GLN A 504 -21.39 15.20 -14.93
CA GLN A 504 -20.17 15.19 -15.72
C GLN A 504 -20.04 13.89 -16.52
N PRO A 505 -19.68 13.95 -17.81
CA PRO A 505 -19.57 12.75 -18.64
C PRO A 505 -18.40 11.86 -18.20
N ASN A 506 -18.59 10.54 -18.34
CA ASN A 506 -17.56 9.50 -18.18
C ASN A 506 -16.88 9.44 -16.79
N LYS A 507 -17.53 9.90 -15.73
CA LYS A 507 -17.05 9.74 -14.36
C LYS A 507 -17.26 8.32 -13.85
N LYS A 508 -16.32 7.86 -13.03
CA LYS A 508 -16.33 6.55 -12.38
C LYS A 508 -16.14 6.76 -10.88
N LEU A 509 -17.19 6.48 -10.11
CA LEU A 509 -17.24 6.76 -8.68
C LEU A 509 -17.03 5.47 -7.88
N LEU A 510 -16.07 5.50 -6.96
CA LEU A 510 -15.90 4.49 -5.93
C LEU A 510 -16.43 5.01 -4.59
N ILE A 511 -17.46 4.36 -4.04
CA ILE A 511 -18.00 4.68 -2.72
C ILE A 511 -17.48 3.64 -1.74
N PHE A 512 -16.82 4.10 -0.68
CA PHE A 512 -16.19 3.22 0.29
C PHE A 512 -16.75 3.46 1.70
N SER A 513 -17.06 2.36 2.39
CA SER A 513 -17.43 2.33 3.80
C SER A 513 -16.98 1.02 4.45
N LYS A 514 -16.46 1.07 5.68
CA LYS A 514 -16.22 -0.10 6.55
C LYS A 514 -17.50 -0.88 6.90
N TYR A 515 -18.66 -0.24 6.90
CA TYR A 515 -19.92 -0.84 7.40
C TYR A 515 -20.95 -0.97 6.27
N GLU A 516 -21.45 -2.19 6.03
CA GLU A 516 -22.36 -2.49 4.92
C GLU A 516 -23.70 -1.75 5.04
N ALA A 517 -24.17 -1.50 6.27
CA ALA A 517 -25.41 -0.78 6.55
C ALA A 517 -25.41 0.64 5.95
N SER A 518 -24.24 1.30 5.89
CA SER A 518 -24.08 2.63 5.28
C SER A 518 -24.56 2.68 3.83
N PHE A 519 -24.52 1.56 3.11
CA PHE A 519 -24.90 1.51 1.71
C PHE A 519 -26.41 1.47 1.48
N GLY A 520 -27.23 1.26 2.51
CA GLY A 520 -28.68 1.14 2.36
C GLY A 520 -29.30 2.36 1.69
N ASP A 521 -29.14 3.53 2.31
CA ASP A 521 -29.73 4.78 1.80
C ASP A 521 -29.01 5.30 0.55
N ILE A 522 -27.69 5.06 0.46
CA ILE A 522 -26.88 5.38 -0.72
C ILE A 522 -27.42 4.63 -1.95
N LYS A 523 -27.67 3.32 -1.85
CA LYS A 523 -28.19 2.50 -2.95
C LYS A 523 -29.55 2.99 -3.41
N LYS A 524 -30.50 3.19 -2.47
CA LYS A 524 -31.84 3.73 -2.77
C LYS A 524 -31.76 5.04 -3.56
N TYR A 525 -30.82 5.92 -3.18
CA TYR A 525 -30.63 7.18 -3.87
C TYR A 525 -30.07 7.00 -5.29
N ILE A 526 -29.03 6.17 -5.46
CA ILE A 526 -28.44 5.90 -6.78
C ILE A 526 -29.47 5.24 -7.72
N GLU A 527 -30.29 4.31 -7.20
CA GLU A 527 -31.39 3.67 -7.93
C GLU A 527 -32.40 4.71 -8.45
N SER A 528 -32.76 5.71 -7.62
CA SER A 528 -33.68 6.78 -8.02
C SER A 528 -33.17 7.65 -9.17
N LYS A 529 -31.85 7.69 -9.40
CA LYS A 529 -31.21 8.42 -10.51
C LYS A 529 -31.00 7.56 -11.76
N ASN A 530 -31.44 6.30 -11.75
CA ASN A 530 -31.31 5.33 -12.85
C ASN A 530 -29.85 5.10 -13.30
N ILE A 531 -28.91 5.10 -12.36
CA ILE A 531 -27.48 4.87 -12.62
C ILE A 531 -27.11 3.41 -12.36
N LYS A 532 -26.35 2.79 -13.27
CA LYS A 532 -25.84 1.43 -13.09
C LYS A 532 -24.74 1.40 -12.02
N PHE A 533 -25.03 0.72 -10.91
CA PHE A 533 -24.07 0.50 -9.82
C PHE A 533 -23.96 -0.98 -9.45
N SER A 534 -22.89 -1.35 -8.76
CA SER A 534 -22.75 -2.68 -8.15
C SER A 534 -21.99 -2.61 -6.84
N GLU A 535 -22.31 -3.53 -5.94
CA GLU A 535 -21.49 -3.80 -4.76
C GLU A 535 -20.49 -4.92 -5.06
N LEU A 536 -19.24 -4.74 -4.64
CA LEU A 536 -18.18 -5.72 -4.85
C LEU A 536 -18.22 -6.79 -3.76
N LYS A 537 -19.12 -7.77 -3.92
CA LYS A 537 -19.34 -8.90 -2.99
C LYS A 537 -19.49 -10.22 -3.75
N GLY A 538 -19.01 -11.32 -3.17
CA GLY A 538 -19.18 -12.69 -3.68
C GLY A 538 -17.88 -13.38 -4.12
N ALA A 539 -18.02 -14.48 -4.86
CA ALA A 539 -16.88 -15.28 -5.33
C ALA A 539 -16.00 -14.54 -6.36
N THR A 540 -14.73 -14.94 -6.47
CA THR A 540 -13.72 -14.28 -7.32
C THR A 540 -14.17 -14.06 -8.76
N GLY A 541 -14.84 -15.02 -9.39
CA GLY A 541 -15.33 -14.89 -10.76
C GLY A 541 -16.37 -13.76 -10.94
N ARG A 542 -17.26 -13.58 -9.95
CA ARG A 542 -18.24 -12.48 -9.95
C ARG A 542 -17.54 -11.14 -9.78
N ILE A 543 -16.56 -11.07 -8.87
CA ILE A 543 -15.75 -9.86 -8.64
C ILE A 543 -15.04 -9.43 -9.92
N THR A 544 -14.35 -10.35 -10.60
CA THR A 544 -13.65 -10.04 -11.85
C THR A 544 -14.60 -9.51 -12.92
N ASN A 545 -15.80 -10.10 -13.04
CA ASN A 545 -16.82 -9.62 -13.98
C ASN A 545 -17.31 -8.21 -13.66
N ILE A 546 -17.55 -7.90 -12.38
CA ILE A 546 -17.95 -6.56 -11.93
C ILE A 546 -16.85 -5.53 -12.24
N VAL A 547 -15.59 -5.87 -11.95
CA VAL A 547 -14.43 -4.99 -12.21
C VAL A 547 -14.26 -4.74 -13.70
N ASN A 548 -14.41 -5.76 -14.55
CA ASN A 548 -14.35 -5.60 -16.00
C ASN A 548 -15.45 -4.67 -16.52
N LYS A 549 -16.69 -4.82 -16.03
CA LYS A 549 -17.80 -3.90 -16.37
C LYS A 549 -17.57 -2.47 -15.87
N TYR A 550 -16.97 -2.31 -14.70
CA TYR A 550 -16.59 -1.00 -14.16
C TYR A 550 -15.50 -0.32 -14.99
N LYS A 551 -14.54 -1.08 -15.52
CA LYS A 551 -13.49 -0.59 -16.43
C LYS A 551 -13.98 -0.30 -17.85
N SER A 552 -15.08 -0.91 -18.26
CA SER A 552 -15.67 -0.71 -19.59
C SER A 552 -16.39 0.65 -19.70
N PHE A 553 -16.50 1.13 -20.94
CA PHE A 553 -17.28 2.31 -21.31
C PHE A 553 -18.44 1.95 -22.26
N ASP A 554 -18.81 0.67 -22.33
CA ASP A 554 -19.89 0.14 -23.17
C ASP A 554 -21.28 0.36 -22.56
N GLU A 555 -22.36 -0.03 -23.27
CA GLU A 555 -23.75 0.13 -22.80
C GLU A 555 -24.02 -0.54 -21.43
N ASP A 556 -23.31 -1.62 -21.10
CA ASP A 556 -23.42 -2.36 -19.83
C ASP A 556 -22.44 -1.92 -18.75
N ARG A 557 -21.81 -0.76 -18.92
CA ARG A 557 -20.85 -0.22 -17.96
C ARG A 557 -21.47 0.01 -16.59
N ILE A 558 -20.64 -0.17 -15.57
CA ILE A 558 -20.94 0.21 -14.19
C ILE A 558 -20.22 1.52 -13.91
N ASP A 559 -20.96 2.54 -13.50
CA ASP A 559 -20.40 3.88 -13.24
C ASP A 559 -20.15 4.14 -11.75
N VAL A 560 -20.87 3.43 -10.88
CA VAL A 560 -20.68 3.52 -9.41
C VAL A 560 -20.37 2.14 -8.83
N LEU A 561 -19.28 2.05 -8.07
CA LEU A 561 -18.87 0.83 -7.38
C LEU A 561 -18.91 1.06 -5.86
N LEU A 562 -19.65 0.22 -5.14
CA LEU A 562 -19.68 0.23 -3.68
C LEU A 562 -18.75 -0.85 -3.13
N LEU A 563 -17.89 -0.48 -2.19
CA LEU A 563 -16.85 -1.37 -1.70
C LEU A 563 -16.74 -1.34 -0.17
N ASN A 564 -16.85 -2.51 0.43
CA ASN A 564 -16.69 -2.73 1.87
C ASN A 564 -15.25 -3.12 2.23
N ALA A 565 -14.73 -2.58 3.35
CA ALA A 565 -13.41 -2.87 3.90
C ALA A 565 -13.10 -4.37 4.11
N GLN A 566 -14.11 -5.19 4.44
CA GLN A 566 -13.89 -6.62 4.73
C GLN A 566 -13.50 -7.46 3.50
N TYR A 567 -13.92 -7.05 2.29
CA TYR A 567 -13.64 -7.76 1.04
C TYR A 567 -12.41 -7.21 0.28
N PHE A 568 -11.66 -6.32 0.93
CA PHE A 568 -10.63 -5.47 0.32
C PHE A 568 -9.22 -6.09 0.26
N GLY A 569 -9.05 -7.34 0.73
CA GLY A 569 -7.79 -8.09 0.67
C GLY A 569 -7.40 -8.59 -0.73
N SER A 570 -8.29 -8.48 -1.73
CA SER A 570 -8.00 -8.87 -3.11
C SER A 570 -7.22 -7.76 -3.81
N GLY A 571 -6.14 -8.10 -4.52
CA GLY A 571 -5.24 -7.16 -5.20
C GLY A 571 -5.85 -6.46 -6.43
N LEU A 572 -7.04 -5.87 -6.30
CA LEU A 572 -7.79 -5.24 -7.39
C LEU A 572 -7.06 -4.02 -7.95
N ASN A 573 -7.19 -3.79 -9.25
CA ASN A 573 -6.69 -2.61 -9.94
C ASN A 573 -7.90 -1.78 -10.41
N LEU A 574 -8.06 -0.55 -9.89
CA LEU A 574 -9.21 0.33 -10.11
C LEU A 574 -8.76 1.72 -10.62
N GLU A 575 -7.73 1.72 -11.46
CA GLU A 575 -7.03 2.88 -12.00
C GLU A 575 -7.93 3.85 -12.80
N ASN A 576 -9.05 3.36 -13.34
CA ASN A 576 -10.04 4.13 -14.09
C ASN A 576 -10.99 4.98 -13.20
N THR A 577 -10.90 4.86 -11.87
CA THR A 577 -11.74 5.61 -10.94
C THR A 577 -11.39 7.10 -10.98
N SER A 578 -12.36 7.97 -11.25
CA SER A 578 -12.16 9.42 -11.26
C SER A 578 -12.28 10.02 -9.85
N ASP A 579 -13.22 9.49 -9.06
CA ASP A 579 -13.63 10.06 -7.78
C ASP A 579 -13.82 8.96 -6.73
N ILE A 580 -13.39 9.23 -5.50
CA ILE A 580 -13.60 8.37 -4.34
C ILE A 580 -14.39 9.12 -3.29
N PHE A 581 -15.52 8.55 -2.86
CA PHE A 581 -16.31 9.04 -1.74
C PHE A 581 -16.04 8.16 -0.51
N LEU A 582 -15.43 8.75 0.51
CA LEU A 582 -15.20 8.12 1.81
C LEU A 582 -16.30 8.58 2.77
N TYR A 583 -17.21 7.67 3.13
CA TYR A 583 -18.44 8.03 3.85
C TYR A 583 -18.24 8.27 5.36
N HIS A 584 -17.13 7.76 5.93
CA HIS A 584 -16.70 8.00 7.31
C HIS A 584 -15.19 7.82 7.44
N ASN A 585 -14.62 8.22 8.58
CA ASN A 585 -13.19 8.09 8.87
C ASN A 585 -12.84 6.66 9.29
N MET A 586 -11.90 6.04 8.56
CA MET A 586 -11.48 4.65 8.75
C MET A 586 -9.99 4.51 9.11
N GLY A 587 -9.35 5.63 9.45
CA GLY A 587 -7.91 5.69 9.73
C GLY A 587 -7.02 5.68 8.49
N VAL A 588 -5.76 6.07 8.70
CA VAL A 588 -4.76 6.24 7.62
C VAL A 588 -4.44 4.94 6.87
N PRO A 589 -4.21 3.78 7.51
CA PRO A 589 -3.77 2.58 6.79
C PRO A 589 -4.80 2.10 5.76
N LEU A 590 -6.08 2.04 6.14
CA LEU A 590 -7.15 1.60 5.27
C LEU A 590 -7.39 2.62 4.15
N THR A 591 -7.43 3.91 4.49
CA THR A 591 -7.61 5.00 3.53
C THR A 591 -6.52 5.00 2.45
N THR A 592 -5.24 4.89 2.86
CA THR A 592 -4.11 4.81 1.93
C THR A 592 -4.19 3.58 1.04
N GLN A 593 -4.63 2.45 1.59
CA GLN A 593 -4.81 1.22 0.81
C GLN A 593 -5.92 1.37 -0.24
N VAL A 594 -7.04 2.04 0.09
CA VAL A 594 -8.15 2.38 -0.83
C VAL A 594 -7.68 3.29 -1.94
N ILE A 595 -7.10 4.43 -1.58
CA ILE A 595 -6.58 5.40 -2.54
C ILE A 595 -5.53 4.73 -3.44
N GLY A 596 -4.64 3.89 -2.90
CA GLY A 596 -3.63 3.18 -3.67
C GLY A 596 -4.17 2.17 -4.70
N ARG A 597 -5.46 1.81 -4.67
CA ARG A 597 -6.07 1.00 -5.75
C ARG A 597 -6.44 1.82 -6.98
N ALA A 598 -6.72 3.11 -6.80
CA ALA A 598 -7.10 4.04 -7.86
C ALA A 598 -5.97 4.98 -8.29
N GLN A 599 -5.13 5.42 -7.33
CA GLN A 599 -3.96 6.27 -7.54
C GLN A 599 -2.79 5.43 -8.05
N ARG A 600 -2.84 5.08 -9.33
CA ARG A 600 -1.87 4.22 -10.02
C ARG A 600 -1.15 4.98 -11.14
N PRO A 601 0.10 4.61 -11.48
CA PRO A 601 0.80 5.19 -12.63
C PRO A 601 -0.01 5.04 -13.93
N GLY A 602 -0.14 6.12 -14.71
CA GLY A 602 -0.91 6.13 -15.97
C GLY A 602 -2.14 7.04 -15.98
N ARG A 603 -2.51 7.64 -14.83
CA ARG A 603 -3.57 8.64 -14.77
C ARG A 603 -3.22 9.90 -15.55
N THR A 604 -4.19 10.41 -16.29
CA THR A 604 -4.13 11.72 -16.97
C THR A 604 -4.79 12.83 -16.16
N GLU A 605 -5.69 12.47 -15.24
CA GLU A 605 -6.45 13.40 -14.39
C GLU A 605 -6.21 13.12 -12.90
N PRO A 606 -6.23 14.17 -12.04
CA PRO A 606 -6.26 14.02 -10.59
C PRO A 606 -7.34 13.05 -10.12
N LEU A 607 -7.01 12.27 -9.10
CA LEU A 607 -8.01 11.52 -8.34
C LEU A 607 -8.59 12.46 -7.30
N THR A 608 -9.91 12.68 -7.36
CA THR A 608 -10.63 13.44 -6.35
C THR A 608 -11.06 12.52 -5.22
N VAL A 609 -10.71 12.86 -3.98
CA VAL A 609 -11.10 12.12 -2.78
C VAL A 609 -11.94 13.03 -1.90
N THR A 610 -13.24 12.75 -1.85
CA THR A 610 -14.23 13.48 -1.06
C THR A 610 -14.52 12.72 0.23
N ARG A 611 -14.31 13.38 1.37
CA ARG A 611 -14.50 12.82 2.72
C ARG A 611 -15.70 13.45 3.38
N PHE A 612 -16.69 12.64 3.74
CA PHE A 612 -17.90 13.09 4.45
C PHE A 612 -17.72 12.86 5.94
N TYR A 613 -17.34 13.90 6.67
CA TYR A 613 -16.96 13.81 8.07
C TYR A 613 -17.89 14.63 8.95
N TYR A 614 -18.28 14.04 10.08
CA TYR A 614 -18.82 14.78 11.21
C TYR A 614 -17.70 15.50 11.97
N THR A 615 -18.05 16.43 12.86
CA THR A 615 -17.07 17.26 13.57
C THR A 615 -16.09 16.45 14.44
N ASN A 616 -16.53 15.30 14.96
CA ASN A 616 -15.71 14.38 15.75
C ASN A 616 -14.73 13.53 14.92
N GLU A 617 -14.83 13.56 13.58
CA GLU A 617 -13.98 12.77 12.67
C GLU A 617 -12.82 13.57 12.07
N LEU A 618 -12.85 14.90 12.24
CA LEU A 618 -11.82 15.88 11.83
C LEU A 618 -10.71 15.97 12.87
#